data_AF-K2GKP1-F1
#
_entry.id   AF-K2GKP1-F1
#
_cell.length_a   1.000
_cell.length_b   1.000
_cell.length_c   1.000
_cell.angle_alpha   90.00
_cell.angle_beta   90.00
_cell.angle_gamma   90.00
#
_symmetry.space_group_name_H-M   'P 1'
#
loop_
_entity.id
_entity.type
_entity.pdbx_description
1 polymer ?
#
loop_
_entity_poly.entity_id
_entity_poly.type
_entity_poly.pdbx_seq_one_letter_code
_entity_poly.pdbx_strand_id
1 'polypeptide(L)'
;MKKTFEVTYEGHHIQVVNTWFNGERLYVDGTLQDEQVGFTLRGILTGSLKRSNGCTENIKVSIGGMFTVRCRIFVDNVLIYPEN
;
A
#
# COMPACT_ATOMS: atom_id res chain seq x y z
N MET A 1 8.02 7.79 14.35
CA MET A 1 7.71 8.67 13.20
C MET A 1 6.71 7.95 12.30
N LYS A 2 5.63 8.63 11.87
CA LYS A 2 4.66 8.11 10.91
C LYS A 2 5.10 8.53 9.51
N LYS A 3 5.06 7.62 8.55
CA LYS A 3 5.24 7.93 7.12
C LYS A 3 4.02 7.42 6.37
N THR A 4 3.49 8.25 5.48
CA THR A 4 2.33 7.94 4.65
C THR A 4 2.74 8.05 3.19
N PHE A 5 2.29 7.08 2.39
CA PHE A 5 2.47 7.04 0.94
C PHE A 5 1.09 6.93 0.31
N GLU A 6 0.81 7.76 -0.69
CA GLU A 6 -0.51 7.90 -1.29
C GLU A 6 -0.37 7.92 -2.81
N VAL A 7 -1.31 7.27 -3.49
CA VAL A 7 -1.45 7.28 -4.94
C VAL A 7 -2.94 7.17 -5.30
N THR A 8 -3.35 7.89 -6.33
CA THR A 8 -4.68 7.74 -6.92
C THR A 8 -4.56 6.88 -8.17
N TYR A 9 -5.33 5.80 -8.23
CA TYR A 9 -5.35 4.90 -9.38
C TYR A 9 -6.80 4.65 -9.80
N GLU A 10 -7.14 5.00 -11.04
CA GLU A 10 -8.49 4.82 -11.60
C GLU A 10 -9.62 5.41 -10.72
N GLY A 11 -9.33 6.52 -10.01
CA GLY A 11 -10.28 7.17 -9.10
C GLY A 11 -10.32 6.61 -7.68
N HIS A 12 -9.62 5.51 -7.40
CA HIS A 12 -9.47 4.97 -6.05
C HIS A 12 -8.26 5.58 -5.33
N HIS A 13 -8.44 5.94 -4.06
CA HIS A 13 -7.35 6.44 -3.22
C HIS A 13 -6.69 5.28 -2.47
N ILE A 14 -5.43 5.00 -2.79
CA ILE A 14 -4.63 3.96 -2.13
C ILE A 14 -3.66 4.64 -1.17
N GLN A 15 -3.76 4.31 0.12
CA GLN A 15 -2.94 4.88 1.18
C GLN A 15 -2.19 3.78 1.93
N VAL A 16 -0.88 3.92 2.05
CA VAL A 16 -0.02 3.06 2.85
C VAL A 16 0.54 3.86 4.02
N VAL A 17 0.29 3.38 5.24
CA VAL A 17 0.79 4.01 6.46
C VAL A 17 1.84 3.10 7.10
N ASN A 18 3.06 3.59 7.29
CA ASN A 18 4.09 2.94 8.10
C ASN A 18 4.29 3.72 9.40
N THR A 19 4.13 3.01 10.49
CA THR A 19 4.43 3.47 11.84
C THR A 19 5.44 2.50 12.42
N TRP A 20 6.71 2.91 12.50
CA TRP A 20 7.82 2.06 12.95
C TRP A 20 7.47 1.12 14.13
N PHE A 21 6.69 1.60 15.11
CA PHE A 21 6.28 0.83 16.30
C PHE A 21 4.91 0.12 16.17
N ASN A 22 4.00 0.63 15.34
CA ASN A 22 2.61 0.15 15.26
C ASN A 22 2.31 -0.55 13.93
N GLY A 23 3.37 -0.93 13.20
CA GLY A 23 3.28 -1.68 11.96
C GLY A 23 2.93 -0.86 10.73
N GLU A 24 2.47 -1.56 9.71
CA GLU A 24 2.11 -1.07 8.39
C GLU A 24 0.64 -1.34 8.10
N ARG A 25 -0.03 -0.43 7.39
CA ARG A 25 -1.44 -0.56 7.02
C ARG A 25 -1.67 -0.12 5.58
N LEU A 26 -2.56 -0.83 4.89
CA LEU A 26 -3.04 -0.51 3.56
C LEU A 26 -4.52 -0.12 3.65
N TYR A 27 -4.84 1.05 3.13
CA TYR A 27 -6.21 1.53 2.99
C TYR A 27 -6.53 1.76 1.51
N VAL A 28 -7.76 1.43 1.12
CA VAL A 28 -8.34 1.77 -0.19
C VAL A 28 -9.64 2.50 0.07
N ASP A 29 -9.75 3.73 -0.44
CA ASP A 29 -10.89 4.63 -0.21
C ASP A 29 -11.23 4.79 1.28
N GLY A 30 -10.19 4.85 2.12
CA GLY A 30 -10.31 4.96 3.58
C GLY A 30 -10.66 3.65 4.30
N THR A 31 -10.91 2.55 3.58
CA THR A 31 -11.18 1.24 4.18
C THR A 31 -9.88 0.48 4.40
N LEU A 32 -9.62 0.03 5.63
CA LEU A 32 -8.47 -0.83 5.94
C LEU A 32 -8.64 -2.18 5.24
N GLN A 33 -7.67 -2.57 4.42
CA GLN A 33 -7.69 -3.84 3.71
C GLN A 33 -6.69 -4.84 4.26
N ASP A 34 -5.55 -4.38 4.76
CA ASP A 34 -4.51 -5.24 5.33
C ASP A 34 -3.62 -4.47 6.30
N GLU A 35 -3.07 -5.19 7.27
CA GLU A 35 -2.10 -4.67 8.23
C GLU A 35 -1.06 -5.70 8.63
N GLN A 36 0.15 -5.23 8.85
CA GLN A 36 1.23 -6.02 9.43
C GLN A 36 1.69 -5.33 10.71
N VAL A 37 1.42 -5.96 11.86
CA VAL A 37 1.72 -5.41 13.19
C VAL A 37 3.11 -5.84 13.65
N GLY A 38 3.81 -4.95 14.35
CA GLY A 38 5.11 -5.21 14.96
C GLY A 38 6.28 -4.57 14.21
N PHE A 39 7.50 -4.90 14.65
CA PHE A 39 8.73 -4.37 14.07
C PHE A 39 9.21 -5.29 12.95
N THR A 40 8.92 -4.89 11.71
CA THR A 40 9.49 -5.54 10.54
C THR A 40 10.30 -4.53 9.73
N LEU A 41 11.46 -4.95 9.21
CA LEU A 41 12.25 -4.13 8.29
C LEU A 41 11.69 -4.16 6.86
N ARG A 42 10.79 -5.11 6.60
CA ARG A 42 10.11 -5.34 5.32
C ARG A 42 8.72 -5.90 5.56
N GLY A 43 7.74 -5.25 4.98
CA GLY A 43 6.35 -5.67 4.99
C GLY A 43 5.81 -5.93 3.58
N ILE A 44 4.86 -6.86 3.50
CA ILE A 44 4.03 -7.06 2.31
C ILE A 44 2.59 -6.87 2.76
N LEU A 45 1.87 -5.99 2.08
CA LEU A 45 0.43 -5.82 2.28
C LEU A 45 -0.30 -6.16 0.98
N THR A 46 -1.50 -6.69 1.09
CA THR A 46 -2.33 -7.10 -0.02
C THR A 46 -3.70 -6.46 0.06
N GLY A 47 -4.30 -6.18 -1.08
CA GLY A 47 -5.61 -5.56 -1.15
C GLY A 47 -6.25 -5.84 -2.50
N SER A 48 -7.41 -5.23 -2.70
CA SER A 48 -8.10 -5.24 -3.98
C SER A 48 -8.94 -3.99 -4.14
N LEU A 49 -9.14 -3.56 -5.38
CA LEU A 49 -10.11 -2.52 -5.71
C LEU A 49 -11.10 -3.08 -6.73
N LYS A 50 -12.34 -2.58 -6.67
CA LYS A 50 -13.41 -2.95 -7.61
C LYS A 50 -13.60 -1.82 -8.60
N ARG A 51 -13.38 -2.10 -9.88
CA ARG A 51 -13.66 -1.16 -10.96
C ARG A 51 -15.18 -1.10 -11.22
N SER A 52 -15.62 0.02 -11.78
CA SER A 52 -17.01 0.27 -12.20
C SER A 52 -17.57 -0.78 -13.17
N ASN A 53 -16.73 -1.49 -13.91
CA ASN A 53 -17.11 -2.57 -14.81
C ASN A 53 -17.32 -3.93 -14.10
N GLY A 54 -17.15 -3.99 -12.77
CA GLY A 54 -17.28 -5.20 -11.97
C GLY A 54 -16.01 -6.06 -11.89
N CYS A 55 -14.92 -5.68 -12.56
CA CYS A 55 -13.63 -6.34 -12.41
C CYS A 55 -12.97 -5.97 -11.07
N THR A 56 -12.31 -6.95 -10.45
CA THR A 56 -11.49 -6.75 -9.25
C THR A 56 -10.02 -6.82 -9.65
N GLU A 57 -9.25 -5.79 -9.29
CA GLU A 57 -7.81 -5.74 -9.51
C GLU A 57 -7.10 -5.90 -8.16
N ASN A 58 -6.00 -6.65 -8.13
CA ASN A 58 -5.29 -6.95 -6.90
C ASN A 58 -4.21 -5.91 -6.62
N ILE A 59 -4.14 -5.47 -5.38
CA ILE A 59 -3.11 -4.56 -4.89
C ILE A 59 -2.06 -5.37 -4.14
N LYS A 60 -0.79 -5.12 -4.44
CA LYS A 60 0.34 -5.57 -3.63
C LYS A 60 1.20 -4.39 -3.25
N VAL A 61 1.52 -4.29 -1.97
CA VAL A 61 2.45 -3.30 -1.45
C VAL A 61 3.71 -4.01 -0.98
N SER A 62 4.86 -3.47 -1.35
CA SER A 62 6.14 -3.83 -0.76
C SER A 62 6.74 -2.61 -0.07
N ILE A 63 6.91 -2.71 1.24
CA ILE A 63 7.44 -1.63 2.07
C ILE A 63 8.68 -2.10 2.82
N GLY A 64 9.65 -1.21 2.98
CA GLY A 64 10.86 -1.48 3.75
C GLY A 64 12.05 -0.63 3.32
N GLY A 65 13.20 -0.85 3.92
CA GLY A 65 14.44 -0.16 3.57
C GLY A 65 15.35 0.06 4.78
N MET A 66 16.66 0.04 4.55
CA MET A 66 17.67 0.11 5.62
C MET A 66 17.91 1.55 6.12
N PHE A 67 17.98 2.51 5.21
CA PHE A 67 18.29 3.92 5.52
C PHE A 67 17.09 4.86 5.33
N THR A 68 16.22 4.54 4.36
CA THR A 68 14.98 5.25 4.10
C THR A 68 13.87 4.25 3.82
N VAL A 69 12.70 4.47 4.42
CA VAL A 69 11.51 3.64 4.13
C VAL A 69 11.07 3.93 2.69
N ARG A 70 11.12 2.90 1.85
CA ARG A 70 10.63 2.87 0.48
C ARG A 70 9.31 2.10 0.45
N CYS A 71 8.36 2.61 -0.32
CA CYS A 71 7.09 1.95 -0.58
C CYS A 71 6.97 1.73 -2.08
N ARG A 72 6.53 0.54 -2.48
CA ARG A 72 6.13 0.23 -3.86
C ARG A 72 4.73 -0.33 -3.85
N ILE A 73 3.88 0.21 -4.72
CA ILE A 73 2.50 -0.22 -4.86
C ILE A 73 2.34 -0.77 -6.27
N PHE A 74 1.79 -1.97 -6.35
CA PHE A 74 1.50 -2.67 -7.59
C PHE A 74 0.00 -2.92 -7.69
N VAL A 75 -0.57 -2.75 -8.88
CA VAL A 75 -1.93 -3.18 -9.24
C VAL A 75 -1.82 -4.20 -10.35
N ASP A 76 -2.33 -5.41 -10.13
CA ASP A 76 -2.21 -6.57 -11.05
C ASP A 76 -0.78 -6.74 -11.62
N ASN A 77 0.20 -6.62 -10.74
CA ASN A 77 1.65 -6.72 -11.01
C ASN A 77 2.28 -5.56 -11.79
N VAL A 78 1.54 -4.48 -12.05
CA VAL A 78 2.07 -3.24 -12.63
C VAL A 78 2.44 -2.27 -11.51
N LEU A 79 3.67 -1.76 -11.51
CA LEU A 79 4.12 -0.75 -10.56
C LEU A 79 3.42 0.59 -10.84
N ILE A 80 2.68 1.10 -9.87
CA ILE A 80 1.99 2.40 -9.96
C ILE A 80 2.57 3.44 -9.00
N TYR A 81 3.37 3.02 -8.02
CA TYR A 81 4.04 3.93 -7.09
C TYR A 81 5.44 3.40 -6.73
N PRO A 82 6.49 4.25 -6.70
CA PRO A 82 6.48 5.64 -7.11
C PRO A 82 6.23 5.78 -8.63
N GLU A 83 5.58 6.85 -9.05
CA GLU A 83 5.45 7.19 -10.47
C GLU A 83 6.85 7.45 -11.06
N ASN A 84 7.11 6.93 -12.27
CA ASN A 84 8.39 7.11 -12.98
C ASN A 84 8.49 8.51 -13.62
#